data_AF-A0A5K3F964-F1
#
_entry.id   AF-A0A5K3F964-F1
#
_cell.length_a   1.000
_cell.length_b   1.000
_cell.length_c   1.000
_cell.angle_alpha   90.00
_cell.angle_beta   90.00
_cell.angle_gamma   90.00
#
_symmetry.space_group_name_H-M   'P 1'
#
loop_
_entity.id
_entity.type
_entity.pdbx_description
1 polymer ?
#
loop_
_entity_poly.entity_id
_entity_poly.type
_entity_poly.pdbx_seq_one_letter_code
_entity_poly.pdbx_strand_id
1 'polypeptide(L)'
;MAPMKALAAEMTATFGQRLAPLGLRVKECTGDMQLSTQEILETQMLVTTPEKWDVISRKGLGDASLVQALKLLIIDEIHLLHEDRGAVIEALVARTLRQVEVSQSVIRIVGLSATLPNYVDVAAFLRVNPQRGLFYFDARFRPVPLGMSFVGVKSPAGMPNSRHAQQMSMNEACYQRVIEQLRRNEQV
;
A
#
# COMPACT_ATOMS: atom_id res chain seq x y z
N MET A 1 6.35 3.07 -2.50
CA MET A 1 5.10 3.80 -2.76
C MET A 1 4.10 3.34 -1.72
N ALA A 2 3.53 4.27 -0.95
CA ALA A 2 2.53 3.98 0.06
C ALA A 2 1.15 4.48 -0.40
N PRO A 3 0.06 3.75 -0.13
CA PRO A 3 -1.27 4.11 -0.65
C PRO A 3 -1.89 5.33 0.01
N MET A 4 -1.55 5.58 1.28
CA MET A 4 -2.09 6.64 2.11
C MET A 4 -1.00 7.58 2.61
N LYS A 5 -1.34 8.87 2.74
CA LYS A 5 -0.42 9.91 3.22
C LYS A 5 0.05 9.67 4.65
N ALA A 6 -0.85 9.28 5.55
CA ALA A 6 -0.50 8.99 6.94
C ALA A 6 0.56 7.88 7.04
N LEU A 7 0.38 6.81 6.26
CA LEU A 7 1.33 5.70 6.19
C LEU A 7 2.67 6.16 5.59
N ALA A 8 2.67 7.06 4.60
CA ALA A 8 3.90 7.60 4.03
C ALA A 8 4.74 8.37 5.07
N ALA A 9 4.11 9.19 5.92
CA ALA A 9 4.78 9.92 6.98
C ALA A 9 5.37 8.98 8.05
N GLU A 10 4.59 7.99 8.49
CA GLU A 10 5.04 6.98 9.46
C GLU A 10 6.22 6.15 8.92
N MET A 11 6.14 5.72 7.66
CA MET A 11 7.21 4.99 7.00
C MET A 11 8.47 5.86 6.86
N THR A 12 8.32 7.14 6.54
CA THR A 12 9.44 8.09 6.45
C THR A 12 10.14 8.24 7.80
N ALA A 13 9.40 8.38 8.88
CA ALA A 13 9.97 8.46 10.23
C ALA A 13 10.68 7.16 10.62
N THR A 14 10.03 6.01 10.37
CA THR A 14 10.56 4.69 10.73
C THR A 14 11.83 4.36 9.96
N PHE A 15 11.82 4.53 8.63
CA PHE A 15 13.02 4.29 7.81
C PHE A 15 14.08 5.34 8.04
N GLY A 16 13.71 6.60 8.30
CA GLY A 16 14.66 7.65 8.67
C GLY A 16 15.47 7.27 9.91
N GLN A 17 14.81 6.77 10.96
CA GLN A 17 15.51 6.31 12.17
C GLN A 17 16.35 5.05 11.93
N ARG A 18 15.81 4.06 11.20
CA ARG A 18 16.50 2.78 10.96
C ARG A 18 17.69 2.88 10.00
N LEU A 19 17.63 3.80 9.04
CA LEU A 19 18.67 3.97 8.02
C LEU A 19 19.65 5.10 8.35
N ALA A 20 19.38 5.93 9.37
CA ALA A 20 20.29 6.96 9.85
C ALA A 20 21.72 6.44 10.16
N PRO A 21 21.93 5.28 10.80
CA PRO A 21 23.27 4.74 11.04
C PRO A 21 24.06 4.42 9.78
N LEU A 22 23.39 4.23 8.64
CA LEU A 22 24.01 3.99 7.33
C LEU A 22 24.28 5.28 6.56
N GLY A 23 23.95 6.45 7.15
CA GLY A 23 24.07 7.75 6.49
C GLY A 23 23.05 8.00 5.38
N LEU A 24 22.00 7.18 5.30
CA LEU A 24 20.96 7.30 4.27
C LEU A 24 19.87 8.28 4.72
N ARG A 25 19.47 9.16 3.81
CA ARG A 25 18.41 10.14 4.00
C ARG A 25 17.12 9.65 3.38
N VAL A 26 16.04 9.73 4.17
CA VAL A 26 14.68 9.37 3.78
C VAL A 26 13.82 10.62 3.77
N LYS A 27 13.09 10.85 2.68
CA LYS A 27 12.16 11.98 2.56
C LYS A 27 10.80 11.52 2.05
N GLU A 28 9.77 12.24 2.48
CA GLU A 28 8.42 12.10 1.98
C GLU A 28 8.19 13.07 0.81
N CYS A 29 7.49 12.60 -0.23
CA CYS A 29 6.95 13.44 -1.30
C CYS A 29 5.49 13.06 -1.56
N THR A 30 4.56 13.75 -0.87
CA THR A 30 3.12 13.52 -1.02
C THR A 30 2.37 14.84 -1.20
N GLY A 31 1.18 14.78 -1.82
CA GLY A 31 0.33 15.94 -2.07
C GLY A 31 1.07 17.07 -2.79
N ASP A 32 1.01 18.29 -2.23
CA ASP A 32 1.60 19.49 -2.81
C ASP A 32 3.08 19.70 -2.48
N MET A 33 3.71 18.83 -1.68
CA MET A 33 5.15 18.95 -1.44
C MET A 33 5.92 18.87 -2.76
N GLN A 34 6.74 19.88 -3.00
CA GLN A 34 7.76 19.92 -4.03
C GLN A 34 9.10 19.88 -3.32
N LEU A 35 9.87 18.82 -3.56
CA LEU A 35 11.24 18.76 -3.08
C LEU A 35 12.11 19.63 -3.99
N SER A 36 13.04 20.36 -3.40
CA SER A 36 14.05 21.07 -4.18
C SER A 36 14.98 20.07 -4.88
N THR A 37 15.59 20.48 -5.99
CA THR A 37 16.57 19.63 -6.71
C THR A 37 17.71 19.17 -5.80
N GLN A 38 18.14 20.04 -4.86
CA GLN A 38 19.17 19.70 -3.89
C GLN A 38 18.70 18.61 -2.91
N GLU A 39 17.50 18.74 -2.35
CA GLU A 39 16.95 17.71 -1.46
C GLU A 39 16.77 16.37 -2.17
N ILE A 40 16.37 16.39 -3.44
CA ILE A 40 16.26 15.19 -4.27
C ILE A 40 17.60 14.48 -4.40
N LEU A 41 18.67 15.22 -4.74
CA LEU A 41 20.01 14.65 -4.92
C LEU A 41 20.61 14.12 -3.61
N GLU A 42 20.27 14.75 -2.49
CA GLU A 42 20.72 14.32 -1.16
C GLU A 42 19.93 13.14 -0.60
N THR A 43 18.76 12.82 -1.16
CA THR A 43 17.86 11.77 -0.67
C THR A 43 18.13 10.43 -1.36
N GLN A 44 18.29 9.36 -0.58
CA GLN A 44 18.48 7.99 -1.11
C GLN A 44 17.18 7.19 -1.13
N MET A 45 16.23 7.50 -0.25
CA MET A 45 14.92 6.84 -0.20
C MET A 45 13.79 7.85 -0.23
N LEU A 46 12.94 7.74 -1.25
CA LEU A 46 11.77 8.59 -1.43
C LEU A 46 10.50 7.80 -1.12
N VAL A 47 9.71 8.27 -0.15
CA VAL A 47 8.39 7.73 0.16
C VAL A 47 7.34 8.62 -0.48
N THR A 48 6.53 8.07 -1.37
CA THR A 48 5.56 8.82 -2.18
C THR A 48 4.30 8.00 -2.45
N THR A 49 3.21 8.65 -2.86
CA THR A 49 2.00 7.97 -3.34
C THR A 49 2.12 7.61 -4.82
N PRO A 50 1.39 6.60 -5.31
CA PRO A 50 1.39 6.25 -6.73
C PRO A 50 1.08 7.44 -7.65
N GLU A 51 0.10 8.29 -7.31
CA GLU A 51 -0.32 9.43 -8.13
C GLU A 51 0.80 10.46 -8.25
N LYS A 52 1.47 10.76 -7.13
CA LYS A 52 2.56 11.74 -7.12
C LYS A 52 3.74 11.22 -7.93
N TRP A 53 4.07 9.94 -7.79
CA TRP A 53 5.11 9.30 -8.60
C TRP A 53 4.75 9.28 -10.10
N ASP A 54 3.47 9.05 -10.43
CA ASP A 54 3.01 9.09 -11.82
C ASP A 54 3.18 10.47 -12.45
N VAL A 55 2.87 11.54 -11.71
CA VAL A 55 3.12 12.91 -12.18
C VAL A 55 4.62 13.19 -12.35
N ILE A 56 5.46 12.81 -11.38
CA ILE A 56 6.91 13.05 -11.43
C ILE A 56 7.53 12.31 -12.62
N SER A 57 7.20 11.03 -12.78
CA SER A 57 7.77 10.21 -13.86
C SER A 57 7.25 10.57 -15.26
N ARG A 58 6.19 11.39 -15.38
CA ARG A 58 5.74 11.97 -16.67
C ARG A 58 6.46 13.27 -17.05
N LYS A 59 6.96 14.07 -16.11
CA LYS A 59 7.57 15.41 -16.37
C LYS A 59 9.02 15.35 -16.90
N GLY A 60 9.29 14.42 -17.81
CA GLY A 60 10.59 13.85 -18.18
C GLY A 60 11.69 14.74 -18.79
N LEU A 61 11.81 16.03 -18.44
CA LEU A 61 12.93 16.89 -18.90
C LEU A 61 13.63 17.69 -17.78
N GLY A 62 12.98 17.94 -16.64
CA GLY A 62 13.62 18.60 -15.48
C GLY A 62 14.12 17.63 -14.40
N ASP A 63 13.38 16.54 -14.18
CA ASP A 63 13.65 15.51 -13.15
C ASP A 63 14.10 14.16 -13.75
N ALA A 64 14.54 14.15 -15.01
CA ALA A 64 14.97 12.92 -15.70
C ALA A 64 16.10 12.18 -14.96
N SER A 65 16.92 12.92 -14.20
CA SER A 65 17.96 12.36 -13.33
C SER A 65 17.40 11.42 -12.26
N LEU A 66 16.26 11.74 -11.64
CA LEU A 66 15.65 10.93 -10.59
C LEU A 66 15.15 9.59 -11.14
N VAL A 67 14.45 9.63 -12.28
CA VAL A 67 13.91 8.41 -12.92
C VAL A 67 15.04 7.51 -13.42
N GLN A 68 16.12 8.10 -13.93
CA GLN A 68 17.32 7.35 -14.37
C GLN A 68 18.12 6.78 -13.19
N ALA A 69 18.14 7.46 -12.04
CA ALA A 69 18.82 7.02 -10.83
C ALA A 69 18.06 5.91 -10.08
N LEU A 70 16.77 5.70 -10.38
CA LEU A 70 15.97 4.68 -9.74
C LEU A 70 16.54 3.28 -10.00
N LYS A 71 16.85 2.54 -8.91
CA LYS A 71 17.30 1.14 -8.96
C LYS A 71 16.35 0.17 -8.27
N LEU A 72 15.51 0.69 -7.37
CA LEU A 72 14.57 -0.09 -6.57
C LEU A 72 13.23 0.64 -6.50
N LEU A 73 12.16 -0.06 -6.89
CA LEU A 73 10.79 0.39 -6.76
C LEU A 73 10.04 -0.57 -5.84
N ILE A 74 9.65 -0.09 -4.66
CA ILE A 74 8.78 -0.83 -3.74
C ILE A 74 7.36 -0.32 -3.92
N ILE A 75 6.42 -1.21 -4.22
CA ILE A 75 4.99 -0.92 -4.33
C ILE A 75 4.32 -1.59 -3.13
N ASP A 76 3.88 -0.78 -2.17
CA ASP A 76 3.12 -1.29 -1.04
C ASP A 76 1.64 -1.39 -1.43
N GLU A 77 0.95 -2.37 -0.86
CA GLU A 77 -0.48 -2.60 -1.08
C GLU A 77 -0.85 -2.76 -2.58
N ILE A 78 -0.11 -3.58 -3.33
CA ILE A 78 -0.35 -3.77 -4.78
C ILE A 78 -1.72 -4.37 -5.12
N HIS A 79 -2.43 -4.93 -4.15
CA HIS A 79 -3.83 -5.35 -4.32
C HIS A 79 -4.78 -4.21 -4.67
N LEU A 80 -4.36 -2.95 -4.48
CA LEU A 80 -5.07 -1.78 -4.98
C LEU A 80 -5.16 -1.73 -6.52
N LEU A 81 -4.48 -2.63 -7.24
CA LEU A 81 -4.75 -2.91 -8.65
C LEU A 81 -6.23 -3.21 -8.93
N HIS A 82 -6.98 -3.75 -7.96
CA HIS A 82 -8.40 -4.05 -8.11
C HIS A 82 -9.33 -2.87 -7.78
N GLU A 83 -8.80 -1.74 -7.33
CA GLU A 83 -9.58 -0.55 -6.99
C GLU A 83 -9.50 0.52 -8.09
N ASP A 84 -10.26 1.61 -7.94
CA ASP A 84 -10.31 2.74 -8.89
C ASP A 84 -8.93 3.37 -9.16
N ARG A 85 -7.98 3.23 -8.22
CA ARG A 85 -6.60 3.73 -8.34
C ARG A 85 -5.65 2.74 -9.03
N GLY A 86 -6.11 1.54 -9.38
CA GLY A 86 -5.30 0.49 -10.00
C GLY A 86 -4.67 0.90 -11.34
N ALA A 87 -5.39 1.67 -12.16
CA ALA A 87 -4.89 2.17 -13.45
C ALA A 87 -3.62 3.02 -13.32
N VAL A 88 -3.43 3.73 -12.20
CA VAL A 88 -2.21 4.50 -11.94
C VAL A 88 -1.02 3.56 -11.70
N ILE A 89 -1.22 2.50 -10.92
CA ILE A 89 -0.19 1.49 -10.67
C ILE A 89 0.18 0.76 -11.97
N GLU A 90 -0.82 0.42 -12.79
CA GLU A 90 -0.62 -0.18 -14.11
C GLU A 90 0.26 0.68 -15.01
N ALA A 91 -0.08 1.96 -15.16
CA ALA A 91 0.67 2.90 -15.96
C ALA A 91 2.11 3.07 -15.44
N LEU A 92 2.31 3.09 -14.12
CA LEU A 92 3.62 3.20 -13.48
C LEU A 92 4.51 1.99 -13.73
N VAL A 93 3.99 0.79 -13.54
CA VAL A 93 4.74 -0.45 -13.78
C VAL A 93 5.07 -0.56 -15.26
N ALA A 94 4.11 -0.33 -16.16
CA ALA A 94 4.35 -0.36 -17.60
C ALA A 94 5.45 0.63 -18.03
N ARG A 95 5.43 1.85 -17.48
CA ARG A 95 6.47 2.86 -17.73
C ARG A 95 7.83 2.44 -17.21
N THR A 96 7.87 1.86 -16.01
CA THR A 96 9.11 1.38 -15.38
C THR A 96 9.71 0.22 -16.18
N LEU A 97 8.90 -0.75 -16.60
CA LEU A 97 9.35 -1.87 -17.43
C LEU A 97 9.87 -1.39 -18.79
N ARG A 98 9.15 -0.47 -19.44
CA ARG A 98 9.62 0.15 -20.68
C ARG A 98 10.93 0.92 -20.48
N GLN A 99 11.09 1.62 -19.35
CA GLN A 99 12.33 2.31 -19.01
C GLN A 99 13.49 1.34 -18.84
N VAL A 100 13.27 0.18 -18.21
CA VAL A 100 14.29 -0.88 -18.10
C VAL A 100 14.70 -1.39 -19.48
N GLU A 101 13.73 -1.61 -20.38
CA GLU A 101 13.99 -2.06 -21.76
C GLU A 101 14.77 -1.01 -22.57
N VAL A 102 14.43 0.28 -22.46
CA VAL A 102 15.10 1.36 -23.20
C VAL A 102 16.49 1.68 -22.63
N SER A 103 16.61 1.78 -21.32
CA SER A 103 17.87 2.19 -20.67
C SER A 103 18.87 1.05 -20.50
N GLN A 104 18.45 -0.20 -20.68
CA GLN A 104 19.22 -1.41 -20.37
C GLN A 104 19.74 -1.45 -18.91
N SER A 105 19.15 -0.63 -18.03
CA SER A 105 19.45 -0.58 -16.60
C SER A 105 18.33 -1.28 -15.86
N VAL A 106 18.67 -2.38 -15.17
CA VAL A 106 17.70 -3.15 -14.38
C VAL A 106 17.22 -2.32 -13.18
N ILE A 107 15.89 -2.22 -13.05
CA ILE A 107 15.21 -1.67 -11.87
C ILE A 107 14.54 -2.85 -11.15
N ARG A 108 14.88 -3.05 -9.87
CA ARG A 108 14.25 -4.09 -9.06
C ARG A 108 12.86 -3.62 -8.63
N ILE A 109 11.83 -4.38 -8.96
CA ILE A 109 10.46 -4.12 -8.49
C ILE A 109 10.14 -5.10 -7.36
N VAL A 110 9.59 -4.57 -6.26
CA VAL A 110 9.12 -5.36 -5.11
C VAL A 110 7.67 -4.95 -4.86
N GLY A 111 6.73 -5.88 -5.07
CA GLY A 111 5.32 -5.69 -4.72
C GLY A 111 5.01 -6.34 -3.38
N LEU A 112 4.44 -5.57 -2.45
CA LEU A 112 3.87 -6.06 -1.20
C LEU A 112 2.35 -6.07 -1.35
N SER A 113 1.71 -7.16 -0.92
CA SER A 113 0.28 -7.35 -1.08
C SER A 113 -0.31 -8.06 0.12
N ALA A 114 -1.54 -7.72 0.49
CA ALA A 114 -2.44 -8.65 1.14
C ALA A 114 -2.68 -9.90 0.27
N THR A 115 -3.21 -10.96 0.88
CA THR A 115 -3.53 -12.21 0.19
C THR A 115 -4.58 -11.97 -0.90
N LEU A 116 -4.16 -12.07 -2.16
CA LEU A 116 -5.01 -11.96 -3.34
C LEU A 116 -5.29 -13.34 -3.92
N PRO A 117 -6.49 -13.61 -4.48
CA PRO A 117 -6.74 -14.84 -5.22
C PRO A 117 -5.95 -14.91 -6.55
N ASN A 118 -5.72 -13.76 -7.20
CA ASN A 118 -5.05 -13.63 -8.50
C ASN A 118 -3.56 -13.24 -8.40
N TYR A 119 -2.88 -13.66 -7.33
CA TYR A 119 -1.47 -13.30 -7.08
C TYR A 119 -0.50 -13.76 -8.18
N VAL A 120 -0.83 -14.83 -8.91
CA VAL A 120 -0.04 -15.34 -10.04
C VAL A 120 -0.06 -14.35 -11.21
N ASP A 121 -1.22 -13.78 -11.52
CA ASP A 121 -1.37 -12.79 -12.60
C ASP A 121 -0.63 -11.49 -12.24
N VAL A 122 -0.72 -11.07 -10.98
CA VAL A 122 0.04 -9.90 -10.47
C VAL A 122 1.54 -10.16 -10.56
N ALA A 123 2.00 -11.37 -10.24
CA ALA A 123 3.42 -11.74 -10.37
C ALA A 123 3.87 -11.69 -11.84
N ALA A 124 3.06 -12.21 -12.77
CA ALA A 124 3.33 -12.14 -14.20
C ALA A 124 3.36 -10.69 -14.71
N PHE A 125 2.41 -9.86 -14.28
CA PHE A 125 2.35 -8.43 -14.58
C PHE A 125 3.60 -7.68 -14.14
N LEU A 126 4.14 -7.99 -12.96
CA LEU A 126 5.40 -7.43 -12.46
C LEU A 126 6.67 -8.07 -13.05
N ARG A 127 6.54 -9.06 -13.95
CA ARG A 127 7.64 -9.90 -14.47
C ARG A 127 8.45 -10.60 -13.36
N VAL A 128 7.79 -11.02 -12.29
CA VAL A 128 8.41 -11.75 -11.19
C VAL A 128 8.61 -13.21 -11.59
N ASN A 129 9.79 -13.77 -11.29
CA ASN A 129 10.04 -15.20 -11.47
C ASN A 129 9.24 -16.01 -10.41
N PRO A 130 8.30 -16.88 -10.81
CA PRO A 130 7.45 -17.60 -9.85
C PRO A 130 8.20 -18.54 -8.91
N GLN A 131 9.38 -19.03 -9.28
CA GLN A 131 10.15 -19.98 -8.47
C GLN A 131 11.07 -19.30 -7.45
N ARG A 132 11.43 -18.02 -7.66
CA ARG A 132 12.42 -17.31 -6.82
C ARG A 132 11.91 -16.04 -6.18
N GLY A 133 10.94 -15.36 -6.81
CA GLY A 133 10.49 -14.04 -6.41
C GLY A 133 9.03 -13.97 -5.96
N LEU A 134 8.26 -15.03 -6.17
CA LEU A 134 6.86 -15.09 -5.74
C LEU A 134 6.76 -15.81 -4.40
N PHE A 135 6.22 -15.10 -3.41
CA PHE A 135 5.94 -15.63 -2.08
C PHE A 135 4.47 -15.44 -1.77
N TYR A 136 3.81 -16.51 -1.35
CA TYR A 136 2.42 -16.51 -0.93
C TYR A 136 2.33 -17.06 0.49
N PHE A 137 1.76 -16.27 1.38
CA PHE A 137 1.57 -16.61 2.79
C PHE A 137 0.08 -16.51 3.08
N ASP A 138 -0.56 -17.63 3.42
CA ASP A 138 -1.96 -17.62 3.83
C ASP A 138 -2.14 -17.14 5.28
N ALA A 139 -3.39 -17.09 5.75
CA ALA A 139 -3.74 -16.60 7.09
C ALA A 139 -3.02 -17.32 8.24
N ARG A 140 -2.48 -18.53 8.02
CA ARG A 140 -1.77 -19.33 9.04
C ARG A 140 -0.39 -18.75 9.37
N PHE A 141 0.18 -17.93 8.47
CA PHE A 141 1.46 -17.28 8.68
C PHE A 141 1.36 -15.96 9.46
N ARG A 142 0.15 -15.54 9.85
CA ARG A 142 -0.02 -14.32 10.65
C ARG A 142 0.60 -14.54 12.03
N PRO A 143 1.53 -13.66 12.50
CA PRO A 143 2.19 -13.82 13.80
C PRO A 143 1.21 -13.94 14.97
N VAL A 144 0.05 -13.29 14.85
CA VAL A 144 -1.09 -13.42 15.76
C VAL A 144 -2.29 -13.88 14.94
N PRO A 145 -2.76 -15.13 15.12
CA PRO A 145 -3.95 -15.64 14.44
C PRO A 145 -5.16 -14.73 14.65
N LEU A 146 -5.94 -14.49 13.58
CA LEU A 146 -7.14 -13.67 13.64
C LEU A 146 -8.39 -14.55 13.72
N GLY A 147 -9.14 -14.44 14.82
CA GLY A 147 -10.51 -14.93 14.86
C GLY A 147 -11.43 -13.94 14.11
N MET A 148 -12.20 -14.43 13.14
CA MET A 148 -13.17 -13.62 12.41
C MET A 148 -14.60 -14.01 12.81
N SER A 149 -15.44 -13.02 13.05
CA SER A 149 -16.88 -13.20 13.30
C SER A 149 -17.65 -12.19 12.47
N PHE A 150 -18.66 -12.65 11.74
CA PHE A 150 -19.51 -11.80 10.91
C PHE A 150 -20.91 -11.72 11.50
N VAL A 151 -21.34 -10.51 11.88
CA VAL A 151 -22.67 -10.27 12.44
C VAL A 151 -23.58 -9.66 11.37
N GLY A 152 -24.42 -10.49 10.77
CA GLY A 152 -25.40 -10.06 9.79
C GLY A 152 -26.64 -9.47 10.46
N VAL A 153 -26.75 -8.13 10.50
CA VAL A 153 -27.94 -7.44 11.03
C VAL A 153 -29.08 -7.54 10.02
N LYS A 154 -30.16 -8.22 10.41
CA LYS A 154 -31.40 -8.32 9.62
C LYS A 154 -32.47 -7.41 10.22
N SER A 155 -33.29 -6.78 9.38
CA SER A 155 -34.48 -6.09 9.85
C SER A 155 -35.43 -7.08 10.52
N PRO A 156 -35.97 -6.80 11.72
CA PRO A 156 -36.98 -7.64 12.35
C PRO A 156 -38.19 -7.83 11.43
N ALA A 157 -38.72 -9.05 11.35
CA ALA A 157 -39.89 -9.34 10.54
C ALA A 157 -41.08 -8.45 10.99
N GLY A 158 -41.65 -7.69 10.05
CA GLY A 158 -42.81 -6.82 10.30
C GLY A 158 -42.50 -5.36 10.66
N MET A 159 -41.23 -4.97 10.81
CA MET A 159 -40.86 -3.54 10.89
C MET A 159 -40.54 -2.97 9.51
N PRO A 160 -40.88 -1.70 9.22
CA PRO A 160 -40.41 -1.03 8.02
C PRO A 160 -38.88 -1.05 7.99
N ASN A 161 -38.29 -1.24 6.80
CA ASN A 161 -36.85 -1.11 6.54
C ASN A 161 -36.39 0.34 6.73
N SER A 162 -36.47 0.84 7.96
CA SER A 162 -36.00 2.14 8.36
C SER A 162 -34.52 2.03 8.70
N ARG A 163 -33.71 2.92 8.11
CA ARG A 163 -32.28 3.07 8.45
C ARG A 163 -32.07 3.19 9.97
N HIS A 164 -33.01 3.81 10.67
CA HIS A 164 -32.93 4.00 12.12
C HIS A 164 -33.03 2.67 12.90
N ALA A 165 -33.94 1.77 12.51
CA ALA A 165 -34.11 0.47 13.16
C ALA A 165 -32.90 -0.47 12.92
N GLN A 166 -32.33 -0.42 11.71
CA GLN A 166 -31.09 -1.13 11.39
C GLN A 166 -29.90 -0.60 12.20
N GLN A 167 -29.81 0.72 12.36
CA GLN A 167 -28.74 1.34 13.13
C GLN A 167 -28.83 1.00 14.63
N MET A 168 -30.03 0.99 15.21
CA MET A 168 -30.24 0.54 16.59
C MET A 168 -29.84 -0.93 16.78
N SER A 169 -30.20 -1.80 15.83
CA SER A 169 -29.83 -3.22 15.87
C SER A 169 -28.32 -3.43 15.74
N MET A 170 -27.65 -2.62 14.90
CA MET A 170 -26.20 -2.64 14.77
C MET A 170 -25.49 -2.12 16.02
N ASN A 171 -26.02 -1.07 16.66
CA ASN A 171 -25.50 -0.55 17.91
C ASN A 171 -25.62 -1.58 19.04
N GLU A 172 -26.76 -2.27 19.14
CA GLU A 172 -26.95 -3.34 20.12
C GLU A 172 -25.97 -4.48 19.90
N ALA A 173 -25.83 -4.96 18.66
CA ALA A 173 -24.86 -6.00 18.31
C ALA A 173 -23.41 -5.59 18.65
N CYS A 174 -23.04 -4.33 18.36
CA CYS A 174 -21.74 -3.78 18.71
C CYS A 174 -21.53 -3.74 20.23
N TYR A 175 -22.51 -3.21 20.98
CA TYR A 175 -22.48 -3.13 22.43
C TYR A 175 -22.27 -4.52 23.07
N GLN A 176 -23.04 -5.52 22.66
CA GLN A 176 -22.90 -6.89 23.17
C GLN A 176 -21.50 -7.45 22.91
N ARG A 177 -20.95 -7.21 21.71
CA ARG A 177 -19.61 -7.70 21.35
C ARG A 177 -18.51 -7.01 22.16
N VAL A 178 -18.62 -5.69 22.39
CA VAL A 178 -17.69 -4.94 23.23
C VAL A 178 -17.72 -5.45 24.67
N ILE A 179 -18.91 -5.63 25.25
CA ILE A 179 -19.07 -6.15 26.62
C ILE A 179 -18.47 -7.56 26.75
N GLU A 180 -18.68 -8.43 25.77
CA GLU A 180 -18.10 -9.77 25.76
C GLU A 180 -16.57 -9.73 25.80
N GLN A 181 -15.94 -8.88 25.00
CA GLN A 181 -14.49 -8.74 24.95
C GLN A 181 -13.93 -8.10 26.23
N LEU A 182 -14.60 -7.08 26.77
CA LEU A 182 -14.22 -6.47 28.05
C LEU A 182 -14.34 -7.47 29.22
N ARG A 183 -15.36 -8.33 29.23
CA ARG A 183 -15.49 -9.42 30.23
C ARG A 183 -14.35 -10.43 30.16
N ARG A 184 -13.69 -10.55 29.00
CA ARG A 184 -12.50 -11.39 28.79
C ARG A 184 -11.19 -10.63 29.09
N ASN A 185 -11.28 -9.40 29.62
CA ASN A 185 -10.16 -8.48 29.83
C ASN A 185 -9.36 -8.19 28.55
N GLU A 186 -10.00 -8.26 27.39
CA GLU A 186 -9.42 -7.89 26.09
C GLU A 186 -9.69 -6.40 25.81
N GLN A 187 -8.72 -5.72 25.18
CA GLN A 187 -8.91 -4.36 24.66
C GLN A 187 -9.75 -4.41 23.37
N VAL A 188 -10.66 -3.46 23.20
CA VAL A 188 -11.60 -3.35 22.07
C VAL A 188 -11.45 -2.01 21.37
#